data_AF-A0A174AVP3-F1
#
_entry.id   AF-A0A174AVP3-F1
#
_cell.length_a   1.000
_cell.length_b   1.000
_cell.length_c   1.000
_cell.angle_alpha   90.00
_cell.angle_beta   90.00
_cell.angle_gamma   90.00
#
_symmetry.space_group_name_H-M   'P 1'
#
loop_
_entity.id
_entity.type
_entity.pdbx_description
1 polymer ?
#
loop_
_entity_poly.entity_id
_entity_poly.type
_entity_poly.pdbx_seq_one_letter_code
_entity_poly.pdbx_strand_id
1 'polypeptide(L)'
;MYSVILVEDEDIIRRGIKNSVPWEEFNCSVVGEARNGEEGGALIAERNPDIVITDINMPVEDGLQMIARTKCAYDYVAIILTGYSDFEYAREAIRNGVSYYVLKPLDMEEMKEALERAALELKNIGILRREMEDREKLKHSVLIPEPDSMGGMDPVASQILDFIARNYDQKIALADLEEELHYSERYLNQRFQKALGTTVIEYLNRYRIQKALAMLRDEGNAISDIGWKCGIGDYKYFSYVFKKYMGCSPKEYRTKII
;
A
#
# COMPACT_ATOMS: atom_id res chain seq x y z
N MET A 1 -4.29 4.51 -15.86
CA MET A 1 -5.58 4.71 -16.53
C MET A 1 -6.59 3.80 -15.85
N TYR A 2 -7.72 4.36 -15.41
CA TYR A 2 -8.81 3.66 -14.76
C TYR A 2 -9.58 2.81 -15.77
N SER A 3 -9.81 1.56 -15.42
CA SER A 3 -10.49 0.58 -16.23
C SER A 3 -12.01 0.71 -16.09
N VAL A 4 -12.70 0.83 -17.22
CA VAL A 4 -14.16 1.05 -17.28
C VAL A 4 -14.84 -0.13 -17.96
N ILE A 5 -15.93 -0.62 -17.37
CA ILE A 5 -16.86 -1.55 -18.04
C ILE A 5 -18.15 -0.81 -18.38
N LEU A 6 -18.60 -0.93 -19.63
CA LEU A 6 -19.88 -0.41 -20.10
C LEU A 6 -20.91 -1.55 -20.19
N VAL A 7 -22.03 -1.42 -19.48
CA VAL A 7 -23.13 -2.39 -19.49
C VAL A 7 -24.40 -1.69 -20.00
N GLU A 8 -24.78 -1.99 -21.23
CA GLU A 8 -25.88 -1.31 -21.93
C GLU A 8 -26.38 -2.26 -23.03
N ASP A 9 -27.67 -2.58 -23.07
CA ASP A 9 -28.23 -3.57 -23.99
C ASP A 9 -28.38 -3.00 -25.41
N GLU A 10 -28.57 -1.68 -25.54
CA GLU A 10 -28.66 -1.02 -26.84
C GLU A 10 -27.27 -0.76 -27.47
N ASP A 11 -26.95 -1.55 -28.51
CA ASP A 11 -25.68 -1.45 -29.27
C ASP A 11 -25.38 -0.04 -29.82
N ILE A 12 -26.41 0.78 -30.08
CA ILE A 12 -26.25 2.16 -30.55
C ILE A 12 -25.80 3.08 -29.41
N ILE A 13 -26.46 2.99 -28.25
CA ILE A 13 -26.15 3.79 -27.07
C ILE A 13 -24.75 3.43 -26.55
N ARG A 14 -24.46 2.14 -26.41
CA ARG A 14 -23.16 1.66 -25.93
C ARG A 14 -22.00 2.15 -26.80
N ARG A 15 -22.14 2.07 -28.14
CA ARG A 15 -21.16 2.60 -29.09
C ARG A 15 -21.09 4.13 -29.07
N GLY A 16 -22.23 4.80 -28.88
CA GLY A 16 -22.30 6.24 -28.70
C GLY A 16 -21.43 6.69 -27.54
N ILE A 17 -21.67 6.14 -26.33
CA ILE A 17 -20.87 6.45 -25.13
C ILE A 17 -19.39 6.17 -25.37
N LYS A 18 -19.06 4.98 -25.89
CA LYS A 18 -17.68 4.57 -26.15
C LYS A 18 -16.92 5.54 -27.07
N ASN A 19 -17.58 6.07 -28.10
CA ASN A 19 -16.94 6.91 -29.11
C ASN A 19 -17.04 8.42 -28.81
N SER A 20 -18.04 8.85 -28.02
CA SER A 20 -18.29 10.26 -27.74
C SER A 20 -17.60 10.77 -26.47
N VAL A 21 -17.29 9.89 -25.52
CA VAL A 21 -16.56 10.27 -24.31
C VAL A 21 -15.06 10.33 -24.59
N PRO A 22 -14.36 11.45 -24.29
CA PRO A 22 -12.91 11.54 -24.42
C PRO A 22 -12.22 10.86 -23.21
N TRP A 23 -12.22 9.53 -23.18
CA TRP A 23 -11.77 8.73 -22.02
C TRP A 23 -10.38 9.10 -21.49
N GLU A 24 -9.44 9.42 -22.39
CA GLU A 24 -8.06 9.79 -22.03
C GLU A 24 -8.00 11.07 -21.18
N GLU A 25 -8.89 12.05 -21.41
CA GLU A 25 -8.95 13.29 -20.62
C GLU A 25 -9.27 13.01 -19.15
N PHE A 26 -10.03 11.95 -18.89
CA PHE A 26 -10.40 11.49 -17.54
C PHE A 26 -9.45 10.41 -17.00
N ASN A 27 -8.34 10.14 -17.69
CA ASN A 27 -7.44 9.01 -17.38
C ASN A 27 -8.21 7.70 -17.24
N CYS A 28 -9.22 7.47 -18.09
CA CYS A 28 -10.08 6.29 -18.12
C CYS A 28 -9.91 5.53 -19.45
N SER A 29 -10.29 4.25 -19.46
CA SER A 29 -10.37 3.44 -20.68
C SER A 29 -11.38 2.33 -20.56
N VAL A 30 -12.19 2.13 -21.60
CA VAL A 30 -13.14 1.03 -21.68
C VAL A 30 -12.40 -0.28 -21.92
N VAL A 31 -12.44 -1.19 -20.94
CA VAL A 31 -11.80 -2.51 -21.00
C VAL A 31 -12.79 -3.66 -21.19
N GLY A 32 -14.09 -3.39 -21.15
CA GLY A 32 -15.13 -4.39 -21.32
C GLY A 32 -16.47 -3.76 -21.70
N GLU A 33 -17.26 -4.51 -22.46
CA GLU A 33 -18.62 -4.17 -22.86
C GLU A 33 -19.52 -5.37 -22.61
N ALA A 34 -20.69 -5.14 -22.03
CA ALA A 34 -21.70 -6.16 -21.78
C ALA A 34 -23.09 -5.66 -22.19
N ARG A 35 -23.99 -6.61 -22.48
CA ARG A 35 -25.36 -6.33 -22.96
C ARG A 35 -26.44 -6.54 -21.90
N ASN A 36 -26.07 -7.01 -20.72
CA ASN A 36 -26.97 -7.27 -19.59
C ASN A 36 -26.16 -7.39 -18.30
N GLY A 37 -26.84 -7.42 -17.15
CA GLY A 37 -26.21 -7.52 -15.84
C GLY A 37 -25.43 -8.83 -15.61
N GLU A 38 -25.81 -9.93 -16.26
CA GLU A 38 -25.13 -11.22 -16.10
C GLU A 38 -23.74 -11.19 -16.76
N GLU A 39 -23.68 -10.77 -18.02
CA GLU A 39 -22.43 -10.52 -18.75
C GLU A 39 -21.58 -9.45 -18.05
N GLY A 40 -22.22 -8.37 -17.58
CA GLY A 40 -21.54 -7.29 -16.87
C GLY A 40 -20.88 -7.77 -15.59
N GLY A 41 -21.59 -8.56 -14.78
CA GLY A 41 -21.06 -9.17 -13.56
C GLY A 41 -19.92 -10.16 -13.82
N ALA A 42 -20.00 -10.95 -14.88
CA ALA A 42 -18.91 -11.84 -15.29
C ALA A 42 -17.64 -11.05 -15.66
N LEU A 43 -17.77 -9.95 -16.40
CA LEU A 43 -16.63 -9.09 -16.73
C LEU A 43 -16.07 -8.35 -15.51
N ILE A 44 -16.93 -7.94 -14.56
CA ILE A 44 -16.48 -7.36 -13.28
C ILE A 44 -15.60 -8.37 -12.54
N ALA A 45 -16.02 -9.63 -12.47
CA ALA A 45 -15.26 -10.69 -11.81
C ALA A 45 -13.95 -11.04 -12.52
N GLU A 46 -13.95 -11.05 -13.86
CA GLU A 46 -12.76 -11.33 -14.68
C GLU A 46 -11.72 -10.19 -14.61
N ARG A 47 -12.19 -8.94 -14.68
CA ARG A 47 -11.32 -7.79 -14.96
C ARG A 47 -11.10 -6.86 -13.78
N ASN A 48 -11.88 -6.99 -12.72
CA ASN A 48 -11.83 -6.15 -11.52
C ASN A 48 -11.71 -4.65 -11.85
N PRO A 49 -12.73 -4.06 -12.52
CA PRO A 49 -12.64 -2.72 -13.05
C PRO A 49 -12.63 -1.64 -11.96
N ASP A 50 -12.17 -0.44 -12.31
CA ASP A 50 -12.23 0.73 -11.43
C ASP A 50 -13.60 1.42 -11.49
N ILE A 51 -14.24 1.43 -12.67
CA ILE A 51 -15.55 2.07 -12.90
C ILE A 51 -16.47 1.11 -13.66
N VAL A 52 -17.74 1.05 -13.26
CA VAL A 52 -18.80 0.38 -14.02
C VAL A 52 -19.86 1.42 -14.35
N ILE A 53 -20.15 1.56 -15.64
CA ILE A 53 -21.24 2.39 -16.15
C ILE A 53 -22.32 1.45 -16.66
N THR A 54 -23.52 1.53 -16.11
CA THR A 54 -24.60 0.60 -16.43
C THR A 54 -25.92 1.32 -16.66
N ASP A 55 -26.71 0.84 -17.63
CA ASP A 55 -28.15 1.15 -17.63
C ASP A 55 -28.84 0.44 -16.47
N ILE A 56 -29.99 0.96 -16.03
CA ILE A 56 -30.85 0.27 -15.07
C ILE A 56 -31.58 -0.85 -15.79
N ASN A 57 -32.38 -0.50 -16.80
CA ASN A 57 -33.40 -1.39 -17.35
C ASN A 57 -32.86 -2.20 -18.53
N MET A 58 -32.32 -3.39 -18.24
CA MET A 58 -31.80 -4.31 -19.25
C MET A 58 -32.46 -5.70 -19.14
N PRO A 59 -32.50 -6.50 -20.23
CA PRO A 59 -32.94 -7.89 -20.18
C PRO A 59 -32.05 -8.77 -19.30
N VAL A 60 -32.57 -9.94 -18.91
CA VAL A 60 -31.91 -11.00 -18.12
C VAL A 60 -31.63 -10.60 -16.66
N GLU A 61 -30.79 -9.60 -16.44
CA GLU A 61 -30.47 -9.04 -15.13
C GLU A 61 -30.28 -7.53 -15.27
N ASP A 62 -30.97 -6.76 -14.42
CA ASP A 62 -30.94 -5.30 -14.42
C ASP A 62 -29.64 -4.76 -13.77
N GLY A 63 -29.29 -3.51 -14.06
CA GLY A 63 -28.03 -2.92 -13.59
C GLY A 63 -27.95 -2.80 -12.06
N LEU A 64 -29.09 -2.62 -11.38
CA LEU A 64 -29.13 -2.49 -9.92
C LEU A 64 -28.90 -3.84 -9.24
N GLN A 65 -29.52 -4.90 -9.76
CA GLN A 65 -29.31 -6.29 -9.32
C GLN A 65 -27.85 -6.70 -9.52
N MET A 66 -27.29 -6.40 -10.69
CA MET A 66 -25.87 -6.62 -10.95
C MET A 66 -25.00 -5.92 -9.90
N ILE A 67 -25.20 -4.62 -9.67
CA ILE A 67 -24.42 -3.85 -8.68
C ILE A 67 -24.59 -4.45 -7.28
N ALA A 68 -25.82 -4.71 -6.83
CA ALA A 68 -26.08 -5.28 -5.51
C ALA A 68 -25.35 -6.62 -5.31
N ARG A 69 -25.28 -7.44 -6.36
CA ARG A 69 -24.59 -8.74 -6.35
C ARG A 69 -23.06 -8.60 -6.29
N THR A 70 -22.48 -7.69 -7.08
CA THR A 70 -21.02 -7.62 -7.24
C THR A 70 -20.33 -6.67 -6.28
N LYS A 71 -21.01 -5.62 -5.80
CA LYS A 71 -20.42 -4.55 -4.98
C LYS A 71 -19.88 -5.03 -3.63
N CYS A 72 -20.39 -6.14 -3.08
CA CYS A 72 -19.85 -6.72 -1.84
C CYS A 72 -18.49 -7.40 -2.04
N ALA A 73 -18.18 -7.86 -3.26
CA ALA A 73 -16.95 -8.60 -3.56
C ALA A 73 -15.91 -7.74 -4.30
N TYR A 74 -16.36 -6.72 -5.04
CA TYR A 74 -15.51 -5.89 -5.90
C TYR A 74 -15.74 -4.41 -5.58
N ASP A 75 -14.62 -3.69 -5.46
CA ASP A 75 -14.60 -2.27 -5.13
C ASP A 75 -14.39 -1.45 -6.41
N TYR A 76 -15.49 -0.96 -6.98
CA TYR A 76 -15.50 -0.13 -8.19
C TYR A 76 -16.48 1.04 -8.01
N VAL A 77 -16.26 2.15 -8.69
CA VAL A 77 -17.21 3.26 -8.71
C VAL A 77 -18.34 2.94 -9.70
N ALA A 78 -19.60 3.02 -9.24
CA ALA A 78 -20.76 2.72 -10.08
C ALA A 78 -21.40 4.01 -10.58
N ILE A 79 -21.58 4.13 -11.90
CA ILE A 79 -22.32 5.20 -12.57
C ILE A 79 -23.54 4.59 -13.24
N ILE A 80 -24.72 5.08 -12.89
CA ILE A 80 -25.99 4.57 -13.45
C ILE A 80 -26.52 5.51 -14.53
N LEU A 81 -26.92 4.95 -15.67
CA LEU A 81 -27.70 5.64 -16.69
C LEU A 81 -29.18 5.38 -16.40
N THR A 82 -29.99 6.43 -16.27
CA THR A 82 -31.37 6.32 -15.77
C THR A 82 -32.34 7.16 -16.59
N GLY A 83 -33.54 6.64 -16.87
CA GLY A 83 -34.62 7.42 -17.47
C GLY A 83 -35.33 8.34 -16.47
N TYR A 84 -36.15 9.26 -16.98
CA TYR A 84 -36.97 10.17 -16.15
C TYR A 84 -37.99 9.44 -15.26
N SER A 85 -38.39 8.21 -15.61
CA SER A 85 -39.35 7.39 -14.85
C SER A 85 -38.73 6.67 -13.65
N ASP A 86 -37.40 6.62 -13.53
CA ASP A 86 -36.70 5.74 -12.59
C ASP A 86 -36.15 6.49 -11.37
N PHE A 87 -36.61 7.73 -11.14
CA PHE A 87 -36.12 8.62 -10.08
C PHE A 87 -36.27 8.04 -8.65
N GLU A 88 -37.32 7.26 -8.39
CA GLU A 88 -37.49 6.54 -7.12
C GLU A 88 -36.45 5.41 -6.95
N TYR A 89 -36.11 4.70 -8.03
CA TYR A 89 -35.09 3.64 -8.05
C TYR A 89 -33.67 4.20 -7.88
N ALA A 90 -33.35 5.33 -8.50
CA ALA A 90 -32.08 6.04 -8.30
C ALA A 90 -31.88 6.45 -6.82
N ARG A 91 -32.96 6.82 -6.12
CA ARG A 91 -32.91 7.19 -4.70
C ARG A 91 -32.61 6.00 -3.78
N GLU A 92 -33.02 4.79 -4.17
CA GLU A 92 -32.68 3.54 -3.48
C GLU A 92 -31.25 3.08 -3.81
N ALA A 93 -30.79 3.34 -5.03
CA ALA A 93 -29.41 3.09 -5.47
C ALA A 93 -28.37 3.90 -4.66
N ILE A 94 -28.68 5.17 -4.33
CA ILE A 94 -27.86 6.02 -3.44
C ILE A 94 -27.71 5.41 -2.04
N ARG A 95 -28.73 4.68 -1.54
CA ARG A 95 -28.66 4.00 -0.24
C ARG A 95 -27.80 2.73 -0.29
N ASN A 96 -27.55 2.18 -1.47
CA ASN A 96 -26.83 0.92 -1.71
C ASN A 96 -25.40 1.11 -2.27
N GLY A 97 -24.84 2.33 -2.21
CA GLY A 97 -23.43 2.56 -2.56
C GLY A 97 -23.17 2.78 -4.07
N VAL A 98 -24.17 3.26 -4.80
CA VAL A 98 -23.97 3.85 -6.13
C VAL A 98 -23.43 5.26 -5.98
N SER A 99 -22.36 5.55 -6.72
CA SER A 99 -21.61 6.80 -6.54
C SER A 99 -22.21 7.95 -7.36
N TYR A 100 -22.67 7.67 -8.59
CA TYR A 100 -23.15 8.72 -9.50
C TYR A 100 -24.27 8.21 -10.44
N TYR A 101 -25.05 9.13 -11.01
CA TYR A 101 -26.05 8.82 -12.04
C TYR A 101 -26.06 9.89 -13.14
N VAL A 102 -26.51 9.51 -14.34
CA VAL A 102 -26.64 10.35 -15.54
C VAL A 102 -28.03 10.11 -16.15
N LEU A 103 -28.75 11.17 -16.49
CA LEU A 103 -30.11 11.05 -17.01
C LEU A 103 -30.13 10.74 -18.52
N LYS A 104 -31.08 9.90 -18.96
CA LYS A 104 -31.45 9.71 -20.37
C LYS A 104 -32.51 10.77 -20.76
N PRO A 105 -32.41 11.47 -21.91
CA PRO A 105 -31.40 11.31 -22.97
C PRO A 105 -30.02 11.76 -22.51
N LEU A 106 -28.99 10.98 -22.87
CA LEU A 106 -27.63 11.18 -22.38
C LEU A 106 -27.10 12.57 -22.73
N ASP A 107 -26.94 13.42 -21.70
CA ASP A 107 -26.20 14.66 -21.81
C ASP A 107 -24.70 14.35 -21.61
N MET A 108 -23.89 14.72 -22.60
CA MET A 108 -22.46 14.51 -22.55
C MET A 108 -21.80 15.31 -21.43
N GLU A 109 -22.36 16.46 -21.04
CA GLU A 109 -21.79 17.26 -19.96
C GLU A 109 -22.05 16.63 -18.60
N GLU A 110 -23.27 16.10 -18.36
CA GLU A 110 -23.56 15.31 -17.16
C GLU A 110 -22.68 14.05 -17.07
N MET A 111 -22.45 13.39 -18.21
CA MET A 111 -21.56 12.23 -18.26
C MET A 111 -20.12 12.60 -17.89
N LYS A 112 -19.58 13.69 -18.44
CA LYS A 112 -18.24 14.17 -18.06
C LYS A 112 -18.17 14.48 -16.56
N GLU A 113 -19.14 15.20 -16.01
CA GLU A 113 -19.16 15.50 -14.58
C GLU A 113 -19.16 14.25 -13.71
N ALA A 114 -19.94 13.23 -14.06
CA ALA A 114 -19.96 11.97 -13.33
C ALA A 114 -18.61 11.22 -13.41
N LEU A 115 -17.96 11.23 -14.58
CA LEU A 115 -16.62 10.65 -14.75
C LEU A 115 -15.55 11.42 -13.99
N GLU A 116 -15.58 12.75 -13.98
CA GLU A 116 -14.63 13.57 -13.23
C GLU A 116 -14.70 13.27 -11.73
N ARG A 117 -15.93 13.20 -11.19
CA ARG A 117 -16.13 12.89 -9.77
C ARG A 117 -15.66 11.47 -9.45
N ALA A 118 -15.99 10.49 -10.30
CA ALA A 118 -15.53 9.10 -10.16
C ALA A 118 -14.00 8.98 -10.17
N ALA A 119 -13.33 9.64 -11.13
CA ALA A 119 -11.88 9.63 -11.23
C ALA A 119 -11.21 10.30 -10.01
N LEU A 120 -11.82 11.38 -9.49
CA LEU A 120 -11.33 12.04 -8.28
C LEU A 120 -11.47 11.14 -7.04
N GLU A 121 -12.59 10.44 -6.90
CA GLU A 121 -12.81 9.47 -5.81
C GLU A 121 -11.75 8.37 -5.83
N LEU A 122 -11.53 7.74 -7.00
CA LEU A 122 -10.51 6.71 -7.19
C LEU A 122 -9.09 7.23 -6.91
N LYS A 123 -8.79 8.47 -7.29
CA LYS A 123 -7.51 9.11 -7.00
C LYS A 123 -7.28 9.25 -5.49
N ASN A 124 -8.30 9.70 -4.75
CA ASN A 124 -8.21 9.87 -3.30
C ASN A 124 -8.04 8.53 -2.58
N ILE A 125 -8.80 7.51 -2.99
CA ILE A 125 -8.65 6.14 -2.48
C ILE A 125 -7.24 5.62 -2.76
N GLY A 126 -6.70 5.85 -3.96
CA GLY A 126 -5.34 5.46 -4.33
C GLY A 126 -4.26 6.13 -3.48
N ILE A 127 -4.42 7.42 -3.16
CA ILE A 127 -3.49 8.14 -2.26
C ILE A 127 -3.53 7.51 -0.86
N LEU A 128 -4.72 7.30 -0.30
CA LEU A 128 -4.89 6.70 1.03
C LEU A 128 -4.29 5.29 1.09
N ARG A 129 -4.55 4.43 0.09
CA ARG A 129 -3.94 3.09 0.00
C ARG A 129 -2.42 3.17 -0.02
N ARG A 130 -1.85 4.09 -0.82
CA ARG A 130 -0.40 4.26 -0.92
C ARG A 130 0.22 4.74 0.39
N GLU A 131 -0.41 5.69 1.07
CA GLU A 131 0.02 6.16 2.39
C GLU A 131 -0.03 5.03 3.43
N MET A 132 -1.07 4.21 3.40
CA MET A 132 -1.20 3.02 4.26
C MET A 132 -0.11 1.99 3.97
N GLU A 133 0.12 1.66 2.70
CA GLU A 133 1.19 0.73 2.28
C GLU A 133 2.58 1.24 2.66
N ASP A 134 2.86 2.52 2.45
CA ASP A 134 4.13 3.13 2.81
C ASP A 134 4.31 3.11 4.33
N ARG A 135 3.25 3.38 5.10
CA ARG A 135 3.24 3.26 6.56
C ARG A 135 3.46 1.82 7.02
N GLU A 136 2.86 0.84 6.35
CA GLU A 136 3.06 -0.58 6.66
C GLU A 136 4.47 -1.07 6.33
N LYS A 137 5.02 -0.72 5.16
CA LYS A 137 6.41 -1.02 4.78
C LYS A 137 7.38 -0.41 5.79
N LEU A 138 7.11 0.81 6.22
CA LEU A 138 7.91 1.51 7.20
C LEU A 138 7.85 0.80 8.57
N LYS A 139 6.65 0.34 8.99
CA LYS A 139 6.45 -0.49 10.19
C LYS A 139 7.12 -1.87 10.10
N HIS A 140 7.29 -2.45 8.92
CA HIS A 140 7.89 -3.80 8.77
C HIS A 140 9.32 -3.76 8.20
N SER A 141 9.99 -2.62 8.27
CA SER A 141 11.41 -2.54 7.91
C SER A 141 12.23 -3.48 8.80
N VAL A 142 12.72 -4.57 8.21
CA VAL A 142 13.71 -5.48 8.81
C VAL A 142 15.07 -5.03 8.29
N LEU A 143 15.88 -4.43 9.17
CA LEU A 143 17.21 -3.91 8.81
C LEU A 143 18.33 -4.96 8.96
N ILE A 144 18.00 -6.08 9.60
CA ILE A 144 18.94 -7.12 10.00
C ILE A 144 18.86 -8.26 8.97
N PRO A 145 19.98 -8.67 8.36
CA PRO A 145 19.98 -9.87 7.54
C PRO A 145 19.66 -11.09 8.42
N GLU A 146 18.62 -11.84 8.05
CA GLU A 146 18.31 -13.11 8.70
C GLU A 146 19.38 -14.14 8.34
N PRO A 147 19.86 -14.95 9.30
CA PRO A 147 20.80 -16.01 8.99
C PRO A 147 20.17 -17.02 8.04
N ASP A 148 20.91 -17.38 7.00
CA ASP A 148 20.47 -18.31 5.96
C ASP A 148 20.11 -19.66 6.60
N SER A 149 18.81 -19.99 6.60
CA SER A 149 18.24 -21.10 7.39
C SER A 149 18.61 -22.49 6.85
N MET A 150 19.40 -22.57 5.78
CA MET A 150 19.74 -23.82 5.08
C MET A 150 21.17 -24.33 5.33
N GLY A 151 21.98 -23.68 6.17
CA GLY A 151 23.30 -24.18 6.55
C GLY A 151 23.60 -23.85 8.00
N GLY A 152 23.96 -24.86 8.80
CA GLY A 152 24.25 -24.68 10.23
C GLY A 152 25.11 -23.44 10.49
N MET A 153 24.59 -22.52 11.30
CA MET A 153 25.19 -21.21 11.50
C MET A 153 26.59 -21.35 12.09
N ASP A 154 27.51 -20.54 11.58
CA ASP A 154 28.87 -20.43 12.10
C ASP A 154 28.84 -20.18 13.62
N PRO A 155 29.41 -21.06 14.47
CA PRO A 155 29.35 -20.92 15.92
C PRO A 155 29.89 -19.59 16.41
N VAL A 156 30.94 -19.07 15.75
CA VAL A 156 31.53 -17.78 16.09
C VAL A 156 30.57 -16.64 15.73
N ALA A 157 29.90 -16.73 14.59
CA ALA A 157 28.89 -15.74 14.23
C ALA A 157 27.70 -15.76 15.20
N SER A 158 27.24 -16.94 15.63
CA SER A 158 26.19 -17.07 16.65
C SER A 158 26.59 -16.42 17.97
N GLN A 159 27.82 -16.67 18.44
CA GLN A 159 28.32 -16.04 19.68
C GLN A 159 28.39 -14.51 19.57
N ILE A 160 28.80 -13.97 18.42
CA ILE A 160 28.80 -12.53 18.17
C ILE A 160 27.35 -11.98 18.19
N LEU A 161 26.39 -12.68 17.58
CA LEU A 161 24.98 -12.29 17.62
C LEU A 161 24.42 -12.24 19.05
N ASP A 162 24.71 -13.26 19.86
CA ASP A 162 24.29 -13.32 21.26
C ASP A 162 24.93 -12.21 22.10
N PHE A 163 26.19 -11.87 21.83
CA PHE A 163 26.86 -10.74 22.47
C PHE A 163 26.20 -9.41 22.10
N ILE A 164 25.92 -9.17 20.81
CA ILE A 164 25.23 -7.96 20.35
C ILE A 164 23.85 -7.86 20.98
N ALA A 165 23.07 -8.95 21.00
CA ALA A 165 21.71 -8.94 21.54
C ALA A 165 21.66 -8.54 23.02
N ARG A 166 22.67 -8.95 23.82
CA ARG A 166 22.79 -8.64 25.25
C ARG A 166 23.35 -7.26 25.57
N ASN A 167 24.18 -6.69 24.69
CA ASN A 167 24.99 -5.51 25.01
C ASN A 167 24.79 -4.32 24.05
N TYR A 168 23.87 -4.41 23.07
CA TYR A 168 23.74 -3.40 22.01
C TYR A 168 23.57 -1.96 22.51
N ASP A 169 22.98 -1.78 23.69
CA ASP A 169 22.69 -0.49 24.31
C ASP A 169 23.92 0.18 24.94
N GLN A 170 25.06 -0.52 24.98
CA GLN A 170 26.32 -0.02 25.53
C GLN A 170 27.30 0.39 24.43
N LYS A 171 28.38 1.08 24.79
CA LYS A 171 29.45 1.36 23.83
C LYS A 171 30.23 0.06 23.58
N ILE A 172 30.10 -0.50 22.38
CA ILE A 172 30.80 -1.72 21.94
C ILE A 172 31.82 -1.35 20.86
N ALA A 173 33.05 -1.82 21.03
CA ALA A 173 34.11 -1.90 20.05
C ALA A 173 34.42 -3.37 19.72
N LEU A 174 35.19 -3.60 18.66
CA LEU A 174 35.64 -4.95 18.30
C LEU A 174 36.56 -5.57 19.37
N ALA A 175 37.35 -4.74 20.05
CA ALA A 175 38.18 -5.16 21.17
C ALA A 175 37.38 -5.81 22.31
N ASP A 176 36.15 -5.36 22.57
CA ASP A 176 35.30 -5.94 23.63
C ASP A 176 34.85 -7.37 23.26
N LEU A 177 34.66 -7.64 21.96
CA LEU A 177 34.36 -8.99 21.45
C LEU A 177 35.59 -9.89 21.48
N GLU A 178 36.79 -9.33 21.27
CA GLU A 178 38.05 -10.09 21.39
C GLU A 178 38.29 -10.52 22.83
N GLU A 179 38.00 -9.65 23.81
CA GLU A 179 38.12 -9.98 25.24
C GLU A 179 37.12 -11.07 25.66
N GLU A 180 35.87 -10.99 25.23
CA GLU A 180 34.81 -11.97 25.58
C GLU A 180 34.98 -13.31 24.85
N LEU A 181 35.32 -13.28 23.56
CA LEU A 181 35.31 -14.48 22.70
C LEU A 181 36.71 -15.09 22.50
N HIS A 182 37.76 -14.42 22.97
CA HIS A 182 39.16 -14.83 22.85
C HIS A 182 39.62 -15.09 21.40
N TYR A 183 39.03 -14.37 20.44
CA TYR A 183 39.41 -14.40 19.03
C TYR A 183 39.84 -13.01 18.55
N SER A 184 40.87 -12.94 17.71
CA SER A 184 41.31 -11.68 17.12
C SER A 184 40.18 -10.98 16.34
N GLU A 185 40.13 -9.64 16.36
CA GLU A 185 39.15 -8.85 15.61
C GLU A 185 39.03 -9.24 14.13
N ARG A 186 40.17 -9.54 13.48
CA ARG A 186 40.22 -9.95 12.07
C ARG A 186 39.47 -11.26 11.84
N TYR A 187 39.65 -12.25 12.73
CA TYR A 187 38.99 -13.54 12.64
C TYR A 187 37.48 -13.39 12.85
N LEU A 188 37.06 -12.64 13.89
CA LEU A 188 35.65 -12.36 14.17
C LEU A 188 34.96 -11.72 12.96
N ASN A 189 35.52 -10.65 12.41
CA ASN A 189 34.94 -10.00 11.22
C ASN A 189 34.92 -10.93 10.00
N GLN A 190 35.96 -11.72 9.75
CA GLN A 190 36.00 -12.63 8.61
C GLN A 190 34.93 -13.72 8.71
N ARG A 191 34.76 -14.32 9.89
CA ARG A 191 33.74 -15.35 10.13
C ARG A 191 32.35 -14.76 10.03
N PHE A 192 32.12 -13.61 10.66
CA PHE A 192 30.83 -12.92 10.64
C PHE A 192 30.43 -12.46 9.22
N GLN A 193 31.37 -11.86 8.48
CA GLN A 193 31.16 -11.45 7.08
C GLN A 193 30.89 -12.64 6.18
N LYS A 194 31.57 -13.78 6.39
CA LYS A 194 31.31 -15.01 5.64
C LYS A 194 29.93 -15.58 5.93
N ALA A 195 29.46 -15.47 7.18
CA ALA A 195 28.16 -16.01 7.60
C ALA A 195 26.98 -15.12 7.24
N LEU A 196 27.12 -13.79 7.32
CA LEU A 196 26.00 -12.83 7.23
C LEU A 196 26.16 -11.77 6.13
N GLY A 197 27.25 -11.81 5.36
CA GLY A 197 27.49 -10.86 4.27
C GLY A 197 27.73 -9.42 4.73
N THR A 198 27.96 -9.19 6.02
CA THR A 198 28.15 -7.84 6.60
C THR A 198 29.18 -7.87 7.74
N THR A 199 29.73 -6.71 8.09
CA THR A 199 30.67 -6.58 9.21
C THR A 199 29.91 -6.55 10.53
N VAL A 200 30.59 -6.87 11.63
CA VAL A 200 30.00 -6.84 12.98
C VAL A 200 29.47 -5.45 13.32
N ILE A 201 30.24 -4.39 13.00
CA ILE A 201 29.87 -3.00 13.29
C ILE A 201 28.66 -2.55 12.46
N GLU A 202 28.62 -2.91 11.18
CA GLU A 202 27.49 -2.59 10.31
C GLU A 202 26.21 -3.31 10.77
N TYR A 203 26.33 -4.57 11.20
CA TYR A 203 25.23 -5.32 11.80
C TYR A 203 24.75 -4.71 13.12
N LEU A 204 25.68 -4.38 14.03
CA LEU A 204 25.37 -3.74 15.30
C LEU A 204 24.57 -2.44 15.09
N ASN A 205 25.01 -1.59 14.16
CA ASN A 205 24.28 -0.36 13.84
C ASN A 205 22.86 -0.64 13.33
N ARG A 206 22.68 -1.61 12.41
CA ARG A 206 21.36 -2.03 11.94
C ARG A 206 20.48 -2.56 13.06
N TYR A 207 21.04 -3.39 13.95
CA TYR A 207 20.35 -3.92 15.12
C TYR A 207 19.88 -2.81 16.07
N ARG A 208 20.75 -1.83 16.35
CA ARG A 208 20.40 -0.65 17.16
C ARG A 208 19.30 0.19 16.54
N ILE A 209 19.35 0.44 15.23
CA ILE A 209 18.27 1.14 14.54
C ILE A 209 16.98 0.32 14.59
N GLN A 210 17.02 -1.01 14.43
CA GLN A 210 15.84 -1.87 14.59
C GLN A 210 15.19 -1.70 15.97
N LYS A 211 15.99 -1.65 17.04
CA LYS A 211 15.49 -1.37 18.40
C LYS A 211 14.95 0.04 18.53
N ALA A 212 15.60 1.03 17.93
CA ALA A 212 15.11 2.41 17.89
C ALA A 212 13.75 2.52 17.18
N LEU A 213 13.53 1.80 16.08
CA LEU A 213 12.24 1.75 15.38
C LEU A 213 11.10 1.23 16.27
N ALA A 214 11.38 0.26 17.15
CA ALA A 214 10.42 -0.23 18.13
C ALA A 214 10.12 0.82 19.21
N MET A 215 11.15 1.50 19.72
CA MET A 215 10.99 2.57 20.73
C MET A 215 10.32 3.84 20.17
N LEU A 216 10.49 4.13 18.87
CA LEU A 216 9.91 5.30 18.22
C LEU A 216 8.38 5.23 18.07
N ARG A 217 7.80 4.02 18.15
CA ARG A 217 6.34 3.79 18.12
C ARG A 217 5.65 4.18 19.42
N ASP A 218 6.41 4.29 20.51
CA ASP A 218 5.91 4.70 21.81
C ASP A 218 6.04 6.23 21.96
N GLU A 219 4.89 6.92 22.04
CA GLU A 219 4.80 8.38 22.21
C GLU A 219 5.44 8.88 23.50
N GLY A 220 5.60 8.03 24.52
CA GLY A 220 6.21 8.38 25.80
C GLY A 220 7.72 8.56 25.75
N ASN A 221 8.41 8.10 24.70
CA ASN A 221 9.87 8.21 24.59
C ASN A 221 10.29 9.50 23.87
N ALA A 222 11.07 10.37 24.54
CA ALA A 222 11.72 11.48 23.86
C ALA A 222 12.73 10.97 22.82
N ILE A 223 12.67 11.49 21.59
CA ILE A 223 13.55 11.04 20.49
C ILE A 223 15.03 11.24 20.84
N SER A 224 15.34 12.28 21.62
CA SER A 224 16.67 12.56 22.15
C SER A 224 17.25 11.42 22.98
N ASP A 225 16.39 10.66 23.68
CA ASP A 225 16.80 9.64 24.64
C ASP A 225 16.95 8.27 23.97
N ILE A 226 16.24 8.05 22.86
CA ILE A 226 16.27 6.78 22.11
C ILE A 226 17.68 6.49 21.59
N GLY A 227 18.41 7.51 21.15
CA GLY A 227 19.81 7.36 20.71
C GLY A 227 20.71 6.78 21.81
N TRP A 228 20.51 7.23 23.05
CA TRP A 228 21.23 6.71 24.22
C TRP A 228 20.76 5.31 24.61
N LYS A 229 19.44 5.06 24.65
CA LYS A 229 18.87 3.73 24.95
C LYS A 229 19.28 2.65 23.93
N CYS A 230 19.69 3.04 22.73
CA CYS A 230 20.16 2.13 21.70
C CYS A 230 21.69 2.08 21.60
N GLY A 231 22.44 2.70 22.51
CA GLY A 231 23.91 2.68 22.50
C GLY A 231 24.56 3.43 21.33
N ILE A 232 23.82 4.31 20.63
CA ILE A 232 24.32 5.11 19.52
C ILE A 232 24.90 6.43 20.03
N GLY A 233 24.25 7.05 21.02
CA GLY A 233 24.71 8.28 21.66
C GLY A 233 23.78 9.46 21.43
N ASP A 234 24.38 10.64 21.27
CA ASP A 234 23.64 11.90 21.18
C ASP A 234 22.73 11.97 19.94
N TYR A 235 21.72 12.84 20.01
CA TYR A 235 20.70 13.00 18.98
C TYR A 235 21.27 13.31 17.58
N LYS A 236 22.37 14.08 17.48
CA LYS A 236 22.95 14.47 16.19
C LYS A 236 23.57 13.25 15.51
N TYR A 237 24.35 12.46 16.25
CA TYR A 237 24.93 11.23 15.71
C TYR A 237 23.85 10.16 15.46
N PHE A 238 22.91 9.98 16.39
CA PHE A 238 21.77 9.09 16.20
C PHE A 238 20.97 9.43 14.93
N SER A 239 20.65 10.70 14.71
CA SER A 239 19.91 11.13 13.52
C SER A 239 20.66 10.87 12.22
N TYR A 240 21.99 11.05 12.23
CA TYR A 240 22.84 10.74 11.07
C TYR A 240 22.83 9.24 10.75
N VAL A 241 23.07 8.40 11.76
CA VAL A 241 23.07 6.93 11.62
C VAL A 241 21.68 6.45 11.18
N PHE A 242 20.61 6.92 11.83
CA PHE A 242 19.24 6.56 11.48
C PHE A 242 18.91 6.92 10.02
N LYS A 243 19.27 8.13 9.57
CA LYS A 243 19.05 8.56 8.18
C LYS A 243 19.82 7.73 7.16
N LYS A 244 21.04 7.27 7.50
CA LYS A 244 21.82 6.36 6.64
C LYS A 244 21.05 5.07 6.34
N TYR A 245 20.32 4.52 7.31
CA TYR A 245 19.61 3.25 7.17
C TYR A 245 18.15 3.39 6.71
N MET A 246 17.46 4.45 7.16
CA MET A 246 16.02 4.64 6.93
C MET A 246 15.69 5.65 5.84
N GLY A 247 16.68 6.37 5.31
CA GLY A 247 16.49 7.44 4.32
C GLY A 247 15.84 8.72 4.85
N CYS A 248 15.32 8.71 6.08
CA CYS A 248 14.70 9.85 6.77
C CYS A 248 15.20 9.97 8.21
N SER A 249 14.96 11.10 8.85
CA SER A 249 15.32 11.33 10.26
C SER A 249 14.37 10.61 11.23
N PRO A 250 14.79 10.36 12.49
CA PRO A 250 13.91 9.75 13.51
C PRO A 250 12.61 10.53 13.75
N LYS A 251 12.67 11.87 13.66
CA LYS A 251 11.50 12.75 13.80
C LYS A 251 10.52 12.59 12.64
N GLU A 252 11.01 12.64 11.41
CA GLU A 252 10.19 12.41 10.21
C GLU A 252 9.58 11.01 10.21
N TYR A 253 10.36 10.00 10.60
CA TYR A 253 9.88 8.64 10.74
C TYR A 253 8.71 8.57 11.71
N ARG A 254 8.87 9.12 12.93
CA ARG A 254 7.83 9.13 13.96
C ARG A 254 6.54 9.81 13.46
N THR A 255 6.64 10.97 12.81
CA THR A 255 5.49 11.67 12.24
C THR A 255 4.77 10.87 11.15
N LYS A 256 5.47 10.02 10.40
CA LYS A 256 4.85 9.17 9.36
C LYS A 256 4.16 7.93 9.93
N ILE A 257 4.61 7.44 11.09
CA ILE A 257 4.10 6.19 11.65
C ILE A 257 3.02 6.37 12.72
N ILE A 258 2.92 7.54 13.35
CA ILE A 258 1.87 7.92 14.31
C ILE A 258 0.74 8.59 13.54
#